data_AF-A0A1H7T4R5-F1
#
_entry.id   AF-A0A1H7T4R5-F1
#
_cell.length_a   1.000
_cell.length_b   1.000
_cell.length_c   1.000
_cell.angle_alpha   90.00
_cell.angle_beta   90.00
_cell.angle_gamma   90.00
#
_symmetry.space_group_name_H-M   'P 1'
#
loop_
_entity.id
_entity.type
_entity.pdbx_description
1 polymer ?
#
loop_
_entity_poly.entity_id
_entity_poly.type
_entity_poly.pdbx_seq_one_letter_code
_entity_poly.pdbx_strand_id
1 'polypeptide(L)'
;MLQKFGVNDQVLRQNMFMADEVQYNLIHRICESERSTCLKASNETMIFAQTEGHNAWLWISKELAAEPKNKLLQELLEFLKGNELPGISGDRKTVEHFVRYTQRLIGLNLSLI
;
A
#
# COMPACT_ATOMS: atom_id res chain seq x y z
N MET A 1 3.64 -7.51 -10.50
CA MET A 1 4.54 -6.41 -10.94
C MET A 1 4.03 -5.10 -10.39
N LEU A 2 4.86 -4.43 -9.57
CA LEU A 2 4.61 -3.09 -9.04
C LEU A 2 5.14 -2.03 -10.01
N GLN A 3 4.39 -0.96 -10.17
CA GLN A 3 4.71 0.18 -11.04
C GLN A 3 4.61 1.47 -10.23
N LYS A 4 5.51 2.42 -10.49
CA LYS A 4 5.40 3.76 -9.92
C LYS A 4 4.24 4.50 -10.59
N PHE A 5 3.51 5.28 -9.81
CA PHE A 5 2.46 6.16 -10.32
C PHE A 5 2.57 7.56 -9.70
N GLY A 6 1.93 8.54 -10.31
CA GLY A 6 1.91 9.93 -9.84
C GLY A 6 0.50 10.45 -9.60
N VAL A 7 0.40 11.71 -9.17
CA VAL A 7 -0.86 12.39 -8.82
C VAL A 7 -1.93 12.39 -9.92
N ASN A 8 -1.52 12.28 -11.19
CA ASN A 8 -2.43 12.29 -12.34
C ASN A 8 -2.80 10.89 -12.87
N ASP A 9 -2.41 9.83 -12.17
CA ASP A 9 -2.65 8.46 -12.62
C ASP A 9 -4.14 8.06 -12.56
N GLN A 10 -4.58 7.26 -13.54
CA GLN A 10 -5.96 6.80 -13.64
C GLN A 10 -6.39 5.90 -12.48
N VAL A 11 -5.45 5.21 -11.82
CA VAL A 11 -5.74 4.38 -10.65
C VAL A 11 -6.43 5.15 -9.53
N LEU A 12 -6.08 6.44 -9.38
CA LEU A 12 -6.68 7.33 -8.37
C LEU A 12 -8.10 7.77 -8.77
N ARG A 13 -8.47 7.65 -10.04
CA ARG A 13 -9.80 8.04 -10.56
C ARG A 13 -10.79 6.87 -10.58
N GLN A 14 -10.39 5.68 -10.15
CA GLN A 14 -11.26 4.52 -10.15
C GLN A 14 -12.33 4.61 -9.06
N ASN A 15 -13.55 4.20 -9.39
CA ASN A 15 -14.68 4.18 -8.45
C ASN A 15 -14.38 3.36 -7.18
N MET A 16 -13.60 2.28 -7.31
CA MET A 16 -13.19 1.46 -6.16
C MET A 16 -12.30 2.20 -5.17
N PHE A 17 -11.58 3.22 -5.64
CA PHE A 17 -10.71 4.06 -4.83
C PHE A 17 -11.42 5.34 -4.35
N MET A 18 -12.23 5.95 -5.22
CA MET A 18 -13.07 7.13 -4.92
C MET A 18 -14.20 6.84 -3.92
N ALA A 19 -14.64 5.59 -3.80
CA ALA A 19 -15.68 5.20 -2.84
C ALA A 19 -15.31 5.45 -1.37
N ASP A 20 -14.01 5.58 -1.06
CA ASP A 20 -13.48 5.87 0.27
C ASP A 20 -12.76 7.24 0.26
N GLU A 21 -13.50 8.36 0.30
CA GLU A 21 -13.02 9.76 0.14
C GLU A 21 -11.83 10.14 1.07
N VAL A 22 -11.77 9.56 2.28
CA VAL A 22 -10.68 9.83 3.23
C VAL A 22 -9.35 9.28 2.72
N GLN A 23 -9.37 8.10 2.10
CA GLN A 23 -8.17 7.44 1.57
C GLN A 23 -7.66 8.18 0.33
N TYR A 24 -8.59 8.68 -0.49
CA TYR A 24 -8.30 9.47 -1.67
C TYR A 24 -7.49 10.73 -1.35
N ASN A 25 -7.97 11.52 -0.37
CA ASN A 25 -7.33 12.78 0.00
C ASN A 25 -5.92 12.58 0.59
N LEU A 26 -5.69 11.47 1.30
CA LEU A 26 -4.40 11.19 1.91
C LEU A 26 -3.36 10.74 0.87
N ILE A 27 -3.74 9.87 -0.07
CA ILE A 27 -2.82 9.43 -1.13
C ILE A 27 -2.46 10.58 -2.07
N HIS A 28 -3.42 11.47 -2.39
CA HIS A 28 -3.14 12.66 -3.19
C HIS A 28 -2.05 13.53 -2.54
N ARG A 29 -2.14 13.75 -1.22
CA ARG A 29 -1.13 14.50 -0.45
C ARG A 29 0.22 13.80 -0.38
N ILE A 30 0.24 12.48 -0.21
CA ILE A 30 1.50 11.73 -0.19
C ILE A 30 2.18 11.86 -1.55
N CYS A 31 1.48 11.62 -2.66
CA CYS A 31 2.08 11.66 -3.99
C CYS A 31 2.48 13.08 -4.45
N GLU A 32 1.99 14.15 -3.80
CA GLU A 32 2.49 15.52 -4.01
C GLU A 32 3.86 15.78 -3.36
N SER A 33 4.29 14.94 -2.41
CA SER A 33 5.58 15.08 -1.74
C SER A 33 6.73 14.57 -2.60
N GLU A 34 7.81 15.36 -2.74
CA GLU A 34 9.00 15.01 -3.52
C GLU A 34 9.75 13.77 -3.01
N ARG A 35 9.56 13.41 -1.74
CA ARG A 35 10.15 12.20 -1.10
C ARG A 35 9.15 11.06 -0.96
N SER A 36 8.11 11.06 -1.79
CA SER A 36 7.10 10.01 -1.75
C SER A 36 7.44 8.83 -2.67
N THR A 37 7.14 7.64 -2.19
CA THR A 37 7.13 6.41 -2.96
C THR A 37 5.68 6.00 -3.16
N CYS A 38 5.15 6.25 -4.36
CA CYS A 38 3.82 5.83 -4.80
C CYS A 38 3.95 4.65 -5.77
N LEU A 39 3.47 3.47 -5.37
CA LEU A 39 3.47 2.22 -6.13
C LEU A 39 2.06 1.67 -6.32
N LYS A 40 1.76 1.19 -7.51
CA LYS A 40 0.52 0.47 -7.81
C LYS A 40 0.81 -0.91 -8.38
N ALA A 41 -0.08 -1.85 -8.15
CA ALA A 41 -0.06 -3.09 -8.91
C ALA A 41 -0.50 -2.82 -10.36
N SER A 42 0.09 -3.51 -11.33
CA SER A 42 -0.23 -3.35 -12.75
C SER A 42 -1.66 -3.71 -13.12
N ASN A 43 -2.35 -4.49 -12.28
CA ASN A 43 -3.78 -4.78 -12.39
C ASN A 43 -4.65 -3.79 -11.60
N GLU A 44 -4.06 -2.72 -11.06
CA GLU A 44 -4.75 -1.64 -10.33
C GLU A 44 -5.50 -2.09 -9.07
N THR A 45 -5.20 -3.30 -8.57
CA THR A 45 -5.86 -3.84 -7.36
C THR A 45 -5.12 -3.55 -6.06
N MET A 46 -4.01 -2.81 -6.10
CA MET A 46 -3.26 -2.39 -4.91
C MET A 46 -2.59 -1.05 -5.15
N ILE A 47 -2.60 -0.23 -4.11
CA ILE A 47 -1.88 1.04 -4.04
C ILE A 47 -1.08 1.05 -2.74
N PHE A 48 0.18 1.42 -2.85
CA PHE A 48 1.07 1.71 -1.74
C PHE A 48 1.58 3.13 -1.91
N ALA A 49 1.48 3.94 -0.86
CA ALA A 49 1.99 5.32 -0.87
C ALA A 49 2.69 5.59 0.46
N GLN A 50 3.94 6.01 0.42
CA GLN A 50 4.70 6.34 1.62
C GLN A 50 5.47 7.63 1.40
N THR A 51 5.53 8.50 2.41
CA THR A 51 6.56 9.52 2.52
C THR A 51 7.66 9.00 3.44
N GLU A 52 8.92 9.12 3.04
CA GLU A 52 10.07 8.70 3.84
C GLU A 52 9.98 9.23 5.29
N GLY A 53 10.21 8.37 6.29
CA GLY A 53 10.08 8.72 7.71
C GLY A 53 8.65 8.75 8.27
N HIS A 54 7.63 8.51 7.45
CA HIS A 54 6.22 8.44 7.86
C HIS A 54 5.61 7.06 7.60
N ASN A 55 4.48 6.79 8.25
CA ASN A 55 3.68 5.58 8.02
C ASN A 55 3.26 5.50 6.55
N ALA A 56 3.37 4.30 5.99
CA ALA A 56 2.90 4.04 4.65
C ALA A 56 1.38 3.83 4.64
N TRP A 57 0.75 4.21 3.55
CA TRP A 57 -0.63 3.88 3.25
C TRP A 57 -0.70 2.67 2.31
N LEU A 58 -1.46 1.65 2.67
CA LEU A 58 -1.69 0.46 1.87
C LEU A 58 -3.18 0.26 1.63
N TRP A 59 -3.55 0.19 0.35
CA TRP A 59 -4.88 -0.17 -0.10
C TRP A 59 -4.79 -1.40 -1.00
N ILE A 60 -5.68 -2.38 -0.78
CA ILE A 60 -5.80 -3.57 -1.62
C ILE A 60 -7.28 -3.82 -1.88
N SER A 61 -7.63 -4.12 -3.14
CA SER A 61 -9.00 -4.45 -3.50
C SER A 61 -9.56 -5.60 -2.65
N LYS A 62 -10.76 -5.38 -2.12
CA LYS A 62 -11.47 -6.36 -1.29
C LYS A 62 -11.85 -7.61 -2.10
N GLU A 63 -12.05 -7.45 -3.41
CA GLU A 63 -12.44 -8.51 -4.35
C GLU A 63 -11.29 -9.46 -4.70
N LEU A 64 -10.04 -9.07 -4.40
CA LEU A 64 -8.88 -9.89 -4.73
C LEU A 64 -8.77 -11.10 -3.77
N ALA A 65 -8.57 -12.29 -4.33
CA ALA A 65 -8.38 -13.52 -3.57
C ALA A 65 -7.08 -13.51 -2.74
N ALA A 66 -6.99 -14.37 -1.72
CA ALA A 66 -5.85 -14.39 -0.79
C ALA A 66 -4.49 -14.67 -1.48
N GLU A 67 -4.46 -15.60 -2.44
CA GLU A 67 -3.22 -15.96 -3.16
C GLU A 67 -2.63 -14.80 -3.98
N PRO A 68 -3.38 -14.12 -4.87
CA PRO A 68 -2.90 -12.92 -5.53
C PRO A 68 -2.51 -11.79 -4.56
N LYS A 69 -3.26 -11.60 -3.46
CA LYS A 69 -2.90 -10.62 -2.41
C LYS A 69 -1.53 -10.91 -1.83
N ASN A 70 -1.26 -12.16 -1.48
CA ASN A 70 0.02 -12.58 -0.92
C ASN A 70 1.19 -12.30 -1.89
N LYS A 71 1.01 -12.57 -3.19
CA LYS A 71 2.04 -12.25 -4.19
C LYS A 71 2.34 -10.76 -4.27
N LEU A 72 1.31 -9.91 -4.25
CA LEU A 72 1.49 -8.45 -4.25
C LEU A 72 2.22 -7.96 -2.99
N LEU A 73 1.86 -8.52 -1.83
CA LEU A 73 2.54 -8.22 -0.58
C LEU A 73 4.00 -8.68 -0.57
N GLN A 74 4.28 -9.84 -1.13
CA GLN A 74 5.65 -10.33 -1.27
C GLN A 74 6.49 -9.38 -2.14
N GLU A 75 5.99 -9.00 -3.31
CA GLU A 75 6.66 -8.03 -4.18
C GLU A 75 6.89 -6.69 -3.47
N LEU A 76 5.92 -6.22 -2.68
CA LEU A 76 6.04 -5.00 -1.89
C LEU A 76 7.13 -5.13 -0.83
N LEU A 77 7.19 -6.25 -0.10
CA LEU A 77 8.20 -6.49 0.92
C LEU A 77 9.60 -6.57 0.32
N GLU A 78 9.77 -7.22 -0.83
CA GLU A 78 11.04 -7.24 -1.56
C GLU A 78 11.45 -5.82 -2.00
N PHE A 79 10.51 -4.98 -2.43
CA PHE A 79 10.79 -3.56 -2.74
C PHE A 79 11.18 -2.76 -1.49
N LEU A 80 10.56 -3.05 -0.35
CA LEU A 80 10.84 -2.37 0.92
C LEU A 80 12.09 -2.90 1.62
N LYS A 81 12.72 -4.00 1.17
CA LYS A 81 13.98 -4.48 1.74
C LYS A 81 15.05 -3.39 1.64
N GLY A 82 15.45 -2.87 2.80
CA GLY A 82 16.44 -1.80 2.92
C GLY A 82 15.86 -0.40 3.16
N ASN A 83 14.53 -0.24 3.16
CA ASN A 83 13.85 1.01 3.52
C ASN A 83 13.22 0.89 4.92
N GLU A 84 13.26 1.96 5.71
CA GLU A 84 12.56 2.01 6.99
C GLU A 84 11.05 2.12 6.77
N LEU A 85 10.32 1.15 7.32
CA LEU A 85 8.86 1.16 7.35
C LEU A 85 8.40 1.32 8.81
N PRO A 86 8.16 2.55 9.28
CA PRO A 86 7.76 2.80 10.68
C PRO A 86 6.39 2.21 11.01
N GLY A 87 5.50 2.08 10.02
CA GLY A 87 4.18 1.48 10.16
C GLY A 87 3.40 1.48 8.85
N ILE A 88 2.27 0.75 8.82
CA ILE A 88 1.30 0.76 7.73
C ILE A 88 -0.08 1.12 8.26
N SER A 89 -0.71 2.07 7.58
CA SER A 89 -2.11 2.45 7.74
C SER A 89 -2.89 2.08 6.48
N GLY A 90 -4.19 1.84 6.64
CA GLY A 90 -5.05 1.39 5.55
C GLY A 90 -6.40 0.93 6.08
N ASP A 91 -7.22 0.30 5.24
CA ASP A 91 -8.42 -0.34 5.75
C ASP A 91 -8.06 -1.51 6.69
N ARG A 92 -8.90 -1.72 7.71
CA ARG A 92 -8.64 -2.71 8.77
C ARG A 92 -8.33 -4.10 8.20
N LYS A 93 -9.06 -4.56 7.18
CA LYS A 93 -8.86 -5.91 6.64
C LYS A 93 -7.53 -6.03 5.91
N THR A 94 -7.12 -4.99 5.19
CA THR A 94 -5.82 -4.92 4.50
C THR A 94 -4.68 -4.87 5.49
N VAL A 95 -4.76 -4.03 6.52
CA VAL A 95 -3.73 -3.93 7.57
C VAL A 95 -3.59 -5.26 8.32
N GLU A 96 -4.69 -5.87 8.74
CA GLU A 96 -4.66 -7.18 9.39
C GLU A 96 -4.08 -8.28 8.48
N HIS A 97 -4.41 -8.26 7.19
CA HIS A 97 -3.87 -9.23 6.24
C HIS A 97 -2.37 -9.04 6.04
N PHE A 98 -1.92 -7.79 5.92
CA PHE A 98 -0.51 -7.43 5.85
C PHE A 98 0.26 -7.96 7.06
N VAL A 99 -0.21 -7.67 8.28
CA VAL A 99 0.43 -8.12 9.53
C VAL A 99 0.50 -9.64 9.60
N ARG A 100 -0.60 -10.34 9.32
CA ARG A 100 -0.59 -11.82 9.34
C ARG A 100 0.39 -12.39 8.32
N TYR A 101 0.52 -11.75 7.16
CA TYR A 101 1.42 -12.18 6.11
C TYR A 101 2.90 -11.92 6.48
N THR A 102 3.22 -10.74 7.00
CA THR A 102 4.59 -10.39 7.43
C THR A 102 5.05 -11.17 8.66
N GLN A 103 4.16 -11.41 9.64
CA GLN A 103 4.47 -12.26 10.79
C GLN A 103 4.85 -13.68 10.36
N ARG A 104 4.14 -14.24 9.37
CA ARG A 104 4.45 -15.57 8.81
C ARG A 104 5.78 -15.62 8.06
N LEU A 105 6.17 -14.53 7.41
CA LEU A 105 7.36 -14.49 6.57
C LEU A 105 8.64 -14.12 7.33
N ILE A 106 8.56 -13.20 8.29
CA ILE A 106 9.77 -12.52 8.80
C ILE A 106 9.92 -12.62 10.33
N GLY A 107 8.91 -13.04 11.09
CA GLY A 107 9.00 -12.98 12.55
C GLY A 107 9.33 -11.55 13.07
N LEU A 108 9.01 -10.51 12.29
CA LEU A 108 9.23 -9.11 12.65
C LEU A 108 8.04 -8.60 13.48
N ASN A 109 8.36 -7.92 14.59
CA ASN A 109 7.42 -7.11 15.35
C ASN A 109 7.21 -5.77 14.63
N LEU A 110 6.09 -5.61 13.92
CA LEU A 110 5.65 -4.31 13.42
C LEU A 110 4.66 -3.69 14.42
N SER A 111 4.89 -2.43 14.78
CA SER A 111 3.98 -1.65 15.62
C SER A 111 2.79 -1.15 14.79
N LEU A 112 1.58 -1.48 15.23
CA LEU A 112 0.33 -0.96 14.65
C LEU A 112 0.02 0.41 15.26
N ILE A 113 -0.26 1.42 14.43
CA ILE A 113 -0.79 2.73 14.86
C ILE A 113 -2.06 3.03 14.07
#